data_AF-A0A967F935-F1
#
_entry.id   AF-A0A967F935-F1
#
_cell.length_a   1.000
_cell.length_b   1.000
_cell.length_c   1.000
_cell.angle_alpha   90.00
_cell.angle_beta   90.00
_cell.angle_gamma   90.00
#
_symmetry.space_group_name_H-M   'P 1'
#
loop_
_entity.id
_entity.type
_entity.pdbx_description
1 polymer ?
#
loop_
_entity_poly.entity_id
_entity_poly.type
_entity_poly.pdbx_seq_one_letter_code
_entity_poly.pdbx_strand_id
1 'polypeptide(L)' 'PLSVLTSAWLGFVWNKYEFRFKEPIFYAIIATMMIPGPMLLIPHYQVVLWTDLLNTYYALIIPAALTPYGIFLMRQ' A
#
# COMPACT_ATOMS: atom_id res chain seq x y z
N PRO A 1 -9.30 6.30 -8.29
CA PRO A 1 -8.46 6.98 -9.31
C PRO A 1 -6.96 6.99 -8.93
N LEU A 2 -6.59 7.47 -7.73
CA LEU A 2 -5.19 7.51 -7.29
C LEU A 2 -4.57 6.12 -7.08
N SER A 3 -5.30 5.20 -6.45
CA SER A 3 -4.87 3.81 -6.23
C SER A 3 -4.59 3.04 -7.52
N VAL A 4 -5.32 3.34 -8.60
CA VAL A 4 -5.11 2.72 -9.91
C VAL A 4 -3.83 3.22 -10.55
N LEU A 5 -3.57 4.53 -10.44
CA LEU A 5 -2.32 5.13 -10.92
C LEU A 5 -1.14 4.55 -10.14
N THR A 6 -1.15 4.61 -8.81
CA THR A 6 -0.04 4.06 -8.00
C THR A 6 0.20 2.58 -8.26
N SER A 7 -0.86 1.79 -8.43
CA SER A 7 -0.73 0.37 -8.81
C SER A 7 -0.10 0.22 -10.19
N ALA A 8 -0.50 1.00 -11.19
CA ALA A 8 0.06 0.94 -12.55
C ALA A 8 1.55 1.33 -12.57
N TRP A 9 1.95 2.35 -11.81
CA TRP A 9 3.34 2.74 -11.64
C TRP A 9 4.16 1.65 -10.92
N LEU A 10 3.60 1.04 -9.88
CA LEU A 10 4.24 -0.08 -9.19
C LEU A 10 4.40 -1.30 -10.09
N GLY A 11 3.37 -1.67 -10.87
CA GLY A 11 3.45 -2.74 -11.86
C GLY A 11 4.51 -2.47 -12.93
N PHE A 12 4.59 -1.24 -13.41
CA PHE A 12 5.64 -0.83 -14.35
C PHE A 12 7.04 -0.95 -13.75
N VAL A 13 7.25 -0.47 -12.53
CA VAL A 13 8.54 -0.60 -11.84
C VAL A 13 8.89 -2.06 -11.62
N TRP A 14 7.91 -2.86 -11.20
CA TRP A 14 8.09 -4.29 -10.94
C TRP A 14 8.45 -5.05 -12.21
N ASN A 15 7.84 -4.74 -13.35
CA ASN A 15 8.10 -5.44 -14.61
C ASN A 15 9.37 -4.93 -15.31
N LYS A 16 9.64 -3.63 -15.26
CA LYS A 16 10.74 -3.00 -16.01
C LYS A 16 12.08 -3.02 -15.28
N TYR A 17 12.08 -3.03 -13.95
CA TYR A 17 13.32 -3.04 -13.15
C TYR A 17 13.49 -4.38 -12.42
N GLU A 18 14.67 -4.98 -12.61
CA GLU A 18 15.10 -6.13 -11.81
C GLU A 18 15.94 -5.64 -10.64
N PHE A 19 15.44 -5.81 -9.42
CA PHE A 19 16.13 -5.46 -8.19
C PHE A 19 16.26 -6.68 -7.27
N ARG A 20 17.39 -6.75 -6.55
CA ARG A 20 17.81 -7.94 -5.77
C ARG A 20 16.76 -8.44 -4.75
N PHE A 21 15.90 -7.56 -4.23
CA PHE A 21 14.91 -7.88 -3.20
C PHE A 21 13.46 -7.90 -3.70
N LYS A 22 13.25 -8.01 -5.02
CA LYS A 22 11.93 -8.07 -5.65
C LYS A 22 11.05 -9.16 -5.04
N GLU A 23 11.51 -10.41 -5.02
CA GLU A 23 10.72 -11.52 -4.48
C GLU A 23 10.42 -11.38 -2.97
N PRO A 24 11.40 -11.12 -2.08
CA PRO A 24 11.13 -10.93 -0.66
C PRO A 24 10.13 -9.80 -0.35
N ILE A 25 10.24 -8.66 -1.04
CA ILE A 25 9.35 -7.51 -0.81
C ILE A 25 7.92 -7.85 -1.24
N PHE A 26 7.74 -8.58 -2.34
CA PHE A 26 6.41 -9.04 -2.73
C PHE A 26 5.77 -9.94 -1.69
N TYR A 27 6.49 -10.96 -1.22
CA TYR A 27 5.96 -11.87 -0.21
C TYR A 27 5.64 -11.15 1.10
N ALA A 28 6.43 -10.15 1.49
CA ALA A 28 6.12 -9.30 2.64
C ALA A 28 4.81 -8.52 2.45
N ILE A 29 4.55 -7.99 1.25
CA ILE A 29 3.29 -7.29 0.93
C ILE A 29 2.10 -8.27 1.02
N ILE A 30 2.23 -9.49 0.49
CA ILE A 30 1.17 -10.51 0.61
C ILE A 30 0.92 -10.91 2.07
N ALA A 31 1.97 -10.99 2.89
CA ALA A 31 1.82 -11.25 4.32
C ALA A 31 0.95 -10.19 5.02
N THR A 32 0.99 -8.93 4.57
CA THR A 32 0.10 -7.89 5.14
C THR A 32 -1.38 -8.09 4.78
N MET A 33 -1.68 -8.74 3.66
CA MET A 33 -3.05 -9.10 3.28
C MET A 33 -3.63 -10.24 4.14
N MET A 34 -2.78 -10.98 4.85
CA MET A 34 -3.23 -11.98 5.82
C MET A 34 -3.80 -11.34 7.10
N ILE A 35 -3.49 -10.06 7.34
CA ILE A 35 -4.03 -9.29 8.47
C ILE A 35 -5.42 -8.78 8.07
N PRO A 36 -6.48 -9.12 8.83
CA PRO A 36 -7.83 -8.69 8.50
C PRO A 36 -7.97 -7.17 8.67
N GLY A 37 -8.60 -6.53 7.68
CA GLY A 37 -8.74 -5.06 7.59
C GLY A 37 -9.22 -4.34 8.87
N PRO A 38 -10.18 -4.88 9.66
CA PRO A 38 -10.63 -4.22 10.89
C PRO A 38 -9.52 -4.05 11.94
N MET A 39 -8.53 -4.95 11.99
CA MET A 39 -7.39 -4.84 12.91
C MET A 39 -6.46 -3.69 12.53
N LEU A 40 -6.46 -3.27 11.26
CA LEU A 40 -5.62 -2.18 10.76
C LEU A 40 -6.20 -0.79 11.03
N LEU A 41 -7.44 -0.70 11.55
CA LEU A 41 -8.08 0.58 11.85
C LEU A 41 -7.31 1.38 12.91
N ILE A 42 -6.90 0.72 14.01
CA ILE A 42 -6.13 1.33 15.10
C ILE A 42 -4.77 1.83 14.60
N PRO A 43 -3.92 1.02 13.93
CA PRO A 43 -2.63 1.49 13.47
C PRO A 43 -2.77 2.57 12.38
N HIS A 44 -3.77 2.51 11.50
CA HIS A 44 -4.02 3.62 10.57
C HIS A 44 -4.33 4.92 11.30
N TYR A 45 -5.15 4.87 12.35
CA TYR A 45 -5.43 6.04 13.17
C TYR A 45 -4.16 6.56 13.87
N GLN A 46 -3.31 5.68 14.39
CA GLN A 46 -2.03 6.06 15.00
C GLN A 46 -1.08 6.72 13.99
N VAL A 47 -1.01 6.25 12.75
CA VAL A 47 -0.17 6.87 11.70
C VAL A 47 -0.64 8.28 11.38
N VAL A 48 -1.95 8.51 11.31
CA VAL A 48 -2.52 9.86 11.10
C VAL A 48 -2.26 10.76 12.30
N LEU A 49 -2.39 10.22 13.53
CA LEU A 49 -2.08 10.92 14.77
C LEU A 49 -0.61 11.36 14.83
N TRP A 50 0.34 10.50 14.45
CA TRP A 50 1.76 10.83 14.44
C TRP A 50 2.17 11.79 13.33
N THR A 51 1.42 11.81 12.24
CA THR A 51 1.68 12.73 11.11
C THR A 51 1.02 14.10 11.30
N ASP A 52 0.34 14.32 12.44
CA ASP A 52 -0.41 15.54 12.77
C ASP A 52 -1.43 15.96 11.69
N LEU A 53 -1.84 15.00 10.86
CA LEU A 53 -2.78 15.18 9.74
C LEU A 53 -4.24 14.98 10.18
N LEU A 54 -4.47 14.86 11.49
CA LEU A 54 -5.80 14.71 12.06
C LEU A 54 -6.75 15.79 11.53
N ASN A 55 -7.97 15.39 11.17
CA ASN A 55 -9.01 16.23 10.58
C ASN A 55 -8.75 16.77 9.17
N THR A 56 -7.74 16.28 8.46
CA THR A 56 -7.50 16.66 7.06
C THR A 56 -7.91 15.55 6.09
N TYR A 57 -8.39 15.88 4.89
CA TYR A 57 -8.69 14.88 3.86
C TYR A 57 -7.47 14.00 3.49
N TYR A 58 -6.25 14.52 3.69
CA TYR A 58 -5.01 13.77 3.51
C TYR A 58 -4.91 12.54 4.43
N ALA A 59 -5.52 12.56 5.61
CA ALA A 59 -5.57 11.42 6.53
C ALA A 59 -6.27 10.19 5.92
N LEU A 60 -7.23 10.41 5.01
CA LEU A 60 -7.93 9.35 4.30
C LEU A 60 -7.23 9.01 2.98
N ILE A 61 -6.71 10.01 2.27
CA ILE A 61 -6.13 9.83 0.93
C ILE A 61 -4.81 9.06 1.00
N ILE A 62 -3.93 9.38 1.94
CA ILE A 62 -2.58 8.78 2.01
C ILE A 62 -2.64 7.27 2.26
N PRO A 63 -3.38 6.76 3.27
CA PRO A 63 -3.46 5.31 3.50
C PRO A 63 -4.22 4.57 2.39
N ALA A 64 -5.20 5.22 1.75
CA ALA A 64 -5.99 4.63 0.67
C ALA A 64 -5.30 4.68 -0.70
N ALA A 65 -4.22 5.46 -0.86
CA ALA A 65 -3.50 5.62 -2.11
C ALA A 65 -2.72 4.36 -2.53
N LEU A 66 -2.32 3.53 -1.57
CA LEU A 66 -1.59 2.29 -1.83
C LEU A 66 -2.38 1.13 -1.23
N THR A 67 -2.82 0.19 -2.06
CA THR A 67 -3.48 -1.01 -1.57
C THR A 67 -2.63 -2.24 -1.90
N PRO A 68 -2.37 -3.13 -0.92
CA PRO A 68 -1.64 -4.38 -1.17
C PRO A 68 -2.26 -5.21 -2.30
N TYR A 69 -3.60 -5.19 -2.40
CA TYR A 69 -4.36 -5.83 -3.47
C TYR A 69 -4.00 -5.29 -4.87
N GLY A 70 -3.82 -3.98 -5.02
CA GLY A 70 -3.41 -3.37 -6.30
C GLY A 70 -2.00 -3.80 -6.73
N ILE A 71 -1.09 -3.99 -5.78
CA ILE A 71 0.27 -4.48 -6.03
C ILE A 71 0.24 -5.96 -6.43
N PHE A 72 -0.59 -6.78 -5.78
CA PHE A 72 -0.78 -8.17 -6.14
C PHE A 72 -1.29 -8.32 -7.58
N LEU A 73 -2.36 -7.61 -7.93
CA LEU A 73 -2.96 -7.66 -9.27
C LEU A 73 -2.01 -7.23 -10.39
N MET A 74 -1.10 -6.29 -10.11
CA MET A 74 -0.16 -5.78 -11.11
C MET A 74 1.02 -6.71 -11.39
N ARG A 75 1.22 -7.71 -10.51
CA ARG A 75 2.24 -8.73 -10.69
C ARG A 75 1.67 -10.02 -11.32
N GLN A 76 0.38 -10.30 -11.13
CA GLN A 76 -0.32 -11.39 -11.84
C GLN A 76 -0.41 -11.10 -13.34
#